data_AF-A0A392W1I5-F1
#
_entry.id   AF-A0A392W1I5-F1
#
_cell.length_a   1.000
_cell.length_b   1.000
_cell.length_c   1.000
_cell.angle_alpha   90.00
_cell.angle_beta   90.00
_cell.angle_gamma   90.00
#
_symmetry.space_group_name_H-M   'P 1'
#
loop_
_entity.id
_entity.type
_entity.pdbx_description
1 polymer ?
#
loop_
_entity_poly.entity_id
_entity_poly.type
_entity_poly.pdbx_seq_one_letter_code
_entity_poly.pdbx_strand_id
1 'polypeptide(L)' 'MTTASVLVNGSPTDEFPLERGLRQGDPISPFLFFLAAEGLNVLMEAV' A
#
# COMPACT_ATOMS: atom_id res chain seq x y z
N MET A 1 2.61 -16.68 1.90
CA MET A 1 3.24 -15.34 1.92
C MET A 1 3.46 -14.94 0.47
N THR A 2 2.98 -13.76 0.06
CA THR A 2 3.18 -13.28 -1.30
C THR A 2 4.59 -12.70 -1.41
N THR A 3 5.40 -13.18 -2.34
CA THR A 3 6.74 -12.66 -2.63
C THR A 3 6.73 -11.86 -3.94
N ALA A 4 7.73 -11.02 -4.14
CA ALA A 4 7.96 -10.32 -5.39
C ALA A 4 9.47 -10.20 -5.68
N SER A 5 9.81 -9.95 -6.94
CA SER A 5 11.16 -9.59 -7.40
C SER A 5 11.07 -8.34 -8.29
N VAL A 6 12.18 -7.62 -8.43
CA VAL A 6 12.28 -6.46 -9.31
C VAL A 6 13.15 -6.82 -10.51
N LEU A 7 12.78 -6.35 -11.71
CA LEU A 7 13.64 -6.49 -12.88
C LEU A 7 14.68 -5.36 -12.89
N VAL A 8 15.97 -5.74 -12.88
CA VAL A 8 17.10 -4.84 -13.04
C VAL A 8 17.81 -5.21 -14.34
N ASN A 9 17.77 -4.30 -15.33
CA ASN A 9 18.30 -4.55 -16.68
C ASN A 9 17.73 -5.83 -17.33
N GLY A 10 16.45 -6.12 -17.08
CA GLY A 10 15.75 -7.29 -17.60
C GLY A 10 16.05 -8.61 -16.86
N SER A 11 16.92 -8.60 -15.85
CA SER A 11 17.18 -9.76 -14.99
C SER A 11 16.46 -9.60 -13.65
N PRO A 12 15.79 -10.64 -13.12
CA PRO A 12 15.13 -10.57 -11.82
C PRO A 12 16.14 -10.51 -10.68
N THR A 13 15.84 -9.74 -9.64
CA THR A 13 16.52 -9.80 -8.33
C THR A 13 16.06 -11.02 -7.54
N ASP A 14 16.71 -11.25 -6.40
CA ASP A 14 16.19 -12.16 -5.38
C ASP A 14 14.77 -11.77 -4.96
N GLU A 15 13.97 -12.78 -4.62
CA GLU A 15 12.62 -12.57 -4.11
C GLU A 15 12.65 -12.04 -2.68
N PHE A 16 11.72 -11.12 -2.38
CA PHE A 16 11.49 -10.60 -1.04
C PHE A 16 10.00 -10.74 -0.67
N PRO A 17 9.69 -10.94 0.63
CA PRO A 17 8.31 -10.99 1.09
C PRO A 17 7.65 -9.63 0.94
N LEU A 18 6.42 -9.60 0.45
CA LEU A 18 5.63 -8.37 0.46
C LEU A 18 5.13 -8.09 1.88
N GLU A 19 5.41 -6.89 2.37
CA GLU A 19 4.90 -6.39 3.64
C GLU A 19 3.44 -5.92 3.52
N ARG A 20 2.76 -5.73 4.66
CA ARG A 20 1.37 -5.23 4.69
C ARG A 20 1.33 -3.80 4.16
N GLY A 21 0.54 -3.57 3.12
CA GLY A 21 0.31 -2.24 2.54
C GLY A 21 -0.61 -2.32 1.33
N LEU A 22 -1.18 -1.18 0.93
CA LEU A 22 -1.93 -1.07 -0.32
C LEU A 22 -0.96 -1.16 -1.50
N ARG A 23 -1.30 -1.99 -2.48
CA ARG A 23 -0.55 -2.06 -3.74
C ARG A 23 -0.76 -0.74 -4.47
N GLN A 24 0.32 0.02 -4.69
CA GLN A 24 0.24 1.21 -5.53
C GLN A 24 -0.33 0.84 -6.90
N GLY A 25 -1.30 1.62 -7.37
CA GLY A 25 -2.02 1.33 -8.61
C GLY A 25 -3.22 0.39 -8.45
N ASP A 26 -3.53 -0.09 -7.24
CA ASP A 26 -4.84 -0.71 -6.98
C ASP A 26 -5.92 0.37 -7.09
N PRO A 27 -6.92 0.21 -7.97
CA PRO A 27 -7.98 1.20 -8.19
C PRO A 27 -8.79 1.53 -6.93
N ILE A 28 -8.74 0.68 -5.88
CA ILE A 28 -9.43 0.91 -4.60
C ILE A 28 -8.60 1.80 -3.64
N SER A 29 -7.29 1.92 -3.84
CA SER A 29 -6.39 2.67 -2.93
C SER A 29 -6.83 4.11 -2.63
N PRO A 30 -7.30 4.92 -3.61
CA PRO A 30 -7.76 6.28 -3.33
C PRO A 30 -8.97 6.31 -2.38
N PHE A 31 -9.90 5.38 -2.54
CA PHE A 31 -11.09 5.30 -1.69
C PHE A 31 -10.72 4.97 -0.24
N LEU A 32 -9.83 3.99 -0.04
CA LEU A 32 -9.37 3.60 1.29
C LEU A 32 -8.58 4.73 1.98
N PHE A 33 -7.80 5.50 1.22
CA PHE A 33 -7.12 6.68 1.74
C PHE A 33 -8.12 7.72 2.26
N PHE A 34 -9.16 8.04 1.48
CA PHE A 34 -10.20 9.00 1.91
C PHE A 34 -10.94 8.51 3.15
N LEU A 35 -11.33 7.24 3.19
CA LEU A 35 -12.00 6.66 4.35
C LEU A 35 -11.16 6.77 5.64
N ALA A 36 -9.86 6.47 5.54
CA ALA A 36 -8.94 6.59 6.67
C ALA A 36 -8.74 8.06 7.09
N ALA A 37 -8.61 8.98 6.12
CA ALA A 37 -8.46 10.41 6.38
C ALA A 37 -9.69 11.02 7.06
N GLU A 38 -10.90 10.62 6.65
CA GLU A 38 -12.15 11.06 7.26
C GLU A 38 -12.26 10.57 8.71
N GLY A 39 -11.96 9.29 8.96
CA GLY A 39 -11.92 8.74 10.31
C GLY A 39 -10.90 9.44 11.20
N LEU A 40 -9.72 9.76 10.66
CA LEU A 40 -8.71 10.53 11.39
C LEU A 40 -9.19 11.96 11.70
N ASN A 41 -9.86 12.63 10.76
CA ASN A 41 -10.41 13.97 10.98
C ASN A 41 -11.43 13.98 12.13
N VAL A 42 -12.35 13.01 12.15
CA VAL A 42 -13.32 12.86 13.26
C VAL A 42 -12.61 12.65 14.59
N LEU A 43 -11.56 11.83 14.62
CA LEU A 43 -10.77 11.62 15.84
C LEU A 43 -10.04 12.89 16.29
N MET A 44 -9.56 13.71 15.36
CA MET A 44 -8.89 14.98 15.67
C MET A 44 -9.86 16.04 16.19
N GLU A 45 -11.10 16.06 15.69
CA GLU A 45 -12.15 16.97 16.18
C GLU A 45 -12.70 16.55 17.55
N ALA A 46 -12.56 15.27 17.91
CA ALA A 46 -13.01 14.74 19.19
C ALA A 46 -12.02 14.99 20.37
N VAL A 47 -10.87 15.62 20.10
CA VAL A 47 -9.84 16.02 21.08
C VAL A 47 -9.88 17.53 21.28
#